data_AF-A0A5J6MWZ5-F1
#
_entry.id   AF-A0A5J6MWZ5-F1
#
_cell.length_a   1.000
_cell.length_b   1.000
_cell.length_c   1.000
_cell.angle_alpha   90.00
_cell.angle_beta   90.00
_cell.angle_gamma   90.00
#
_symmetry.space_group_name_H-M   'P 1'
#
loop_
_entity.id
_entity.type
_entity.pdbx_description
1 polymer ?
#
loop_
_entity_poly.entity_id
_entity_poly.type
_entity_poly.pdbx_seq_one_letter_code
_entity_poly.pdbx_strand_id
1 'polypeptide(L)'
;MVVKGGHIFDKETRDRNFQILGPAEIQIADDLFLGPSSVEEREASMMYLNHSCDPNVGVRGQILFVTMRDVRQSEELTVDYAMMDNEDYEMTCHCGAKACRGVVTGFDWRMPELQRRYKGFFSSYLEDKIQRRG
;
A
#
# COMPACT_ATOMS: atom_id res chain seq x y z
N MET A 1 2.87 12.74 -8.05
CA MET A 1 2.58 12.72 -6.61
C MET A 1 1.08 12.70 -6.43
N VAL A 2 0.56 11.80 -5.59
CA VAL A 2 -0.86 11.71 -5.22
C VAL A 2 -0.96 11.58 -3.71
N VAL A 3 -1.97 12.21 -3.10
CA VAL A 3 -2.27 12.08 -1.67
C VAL A 3 -3.55 11.27 -1.52
N LYS A 4 -3.50 10.23 -0.69
CA LYS A 4 -4.70 9.47 -0.31
C LYS A 4 -5.56 10.33 0.61
N GLY A 5 -6.80 10.59 0.19
CA GLY A 5 -7.83 11.24 1.00
C GLY A 5 -8.90 10.26 1.47
N GLY A 6 -9.67 10.67 2.47
CA GLY A 6 -10.78 9.89 3.00
C GLY A 6 -11.02 10.15 4.48
N HIS A 7 -11.78 9.24 5.08
CA HIS A 7 -12.09 9.19 6.51
C HIS A 7 -11.16 8.23 7.22
N ILE A 8 -10.84 8.53 8.47
CA ILE A 8 -10.10 7.62 9.33
C ILE A 8 -11.10 6.75 10.10
N PHE A 9 -10.89 5.44 10.10
CA PHE A 9 -11.76 4.49 10.78
C PHE A 9 -11.00 3.27 11.30
N ASP A 10 -11.61 2.58 12.26
CA ASP A 10 -11.08 1.36 12.89
C ASP A 10 -11.22 0.12 12.01
N LYS A 11 -10.64 -1.01 12.45
CA LYS A 11 -10.71 -2.27 11.70
C LYS A 11 -12.12 -2.81 11.53
N GLU A 12 -12.98 -2.68 12.54
CA GLU A 12 -14.37 -3.15 12.44
C GLU A 12 -15.11 -2.39 11.32
N THR A 13 -14.93 -1.07 11.28
CA THR A 13 -15.50 -0.22 10.23
C THR A 13 -14.85 -0.50 8.87
N ARG A 14 -13.54 -0.73 8.82
CA ARG A 14 -12.83 -1.16 7.61
C ARG A 14 -13.44 -2.43 7.04
N ASP A 15 -13.63 -3.46 7.87
CA ASP A 15 -14.14 -4.76 7.43
C ASP A 15 -15.57 -4.64 6.88
N ARG A 16 -16.42 -3.82 7.52
CA ARG A 16 -17.77 -3.50 6.99
C ARG A 16 -17.69 -2.76 5.66
N ASN A 17 -16.86 -1.72 5.57
CA ASN A 17 -16.68 -0.93 4.35
C ASN A 17 -16.13 -1.80 3.21
N PHE A 18 -15.23 -2.73 3.48
CA PHE A 18 -14.66 -3.64 2.49
C PHE A 18 -15.72 -4.51 1.82
N GLN A 19 -16.77 -4.93 2.52
CA GLN A 19 -17.85 -5.73 1.91
C GLN A 19 -18.66 -4.95 0.87
N ILE A 20 -18.76 -3.62 1.04
CA ILE A 20 -19.59 -2.75 0.20
C ILE A 20 -18.74 -2.09 -0.88
N LEU A 21 -17.57 -1.62 -0.50
CA LEU A 21 -16.68 -0.82 -1.33
C LEU A 21 -15.60 -1.69 -1.97
N GLY A 22 -15.21 -2.82 -1.38
CA GLY A 22 -13.98 -3.52 -1.77
C GLY A 22 -12.72 -2.79 -1.30
N PRO A 23 -11.52 -3.16 -1.77
CA PRO A 23 -10.27 -2.52 -1.35
C PRO A 23 -10.26 -1.06 -1.84
N ALA A 24 -10.29 -0.13 -0.90
CA ALA A 24 -10.12 1.31 -1.15
C ALA A 24 -9.50 2.07 0.01
N GLU A 25 -9.15 1.39 1.08
CA GLU A 25 -8.45 1.93 2.21
C GLU A 25 -6.94 1.74 2.07
N ILE A 26 -6.19 2.49 2.87
CA ILE A 26 -4.80 2.17 3.20
C ILE A 26 -4.69 2.05 4.71
N GLN A 27 -3.81 1.18 5.20
CA GLN A 27 -3.52 1.09 6.62
C GLN A 27 -2.62 2.25 7.05
N ILE A 28 -3.00 2.92 8.15
CA ILE A 28 -2.23 4.05 8.72
C ILE A 28 -1.81 3.83 10.18
N ALA A 29 -2.33 2.79 10.86
CA ALA A 29 -1.84 2.28 12.13
C ALA A 29 -2.31 0.83 12.35
N ASP A 30 -1.97 0.22 13.50
CA ASP A 30 -2.36 -1.16 13.84
C ASP A 30 -3.88 -1.41 13.81
N ASP A 31 -4.68 -0.38 14.03
CA ASP A 31 -6.14 -0.43 14.01
C ASP A 31 -6.77 0.84 13.42
N LEU A 32 -6.03 1.52 12.52
CA LEU A 32 -6.53 2.72 11.84
C LEU A 32 -6.26 2.64 10.35
N PHE A 33 -7.30 2.97 9.59
CA PHE A 33 -7.32 2.93 8.13
C PHE A 33 -7.82 4.25 7.59
N LEU A 34 -7.39 4.61 6.38
CA LEU A 34 -7.82 5.81 5.66
C LEU A 34 -8.45 5.42 4.33
N GLY A 35 -9.71 5.77 4.13
CA GLY A 35 -10.44 5.41 2.90
C GLY A 35 -11.79 6.11 2.74
N PRO A 36 -12.53 5.80 1.67
CA PRO A 36 -13.90 6.30 1.50
C PRO A 36 -14.84 5.67 2.54
N SER A 37 -15.91 6.40 2.89
CA SER A 37 -16.95 5.94 3.82
C SER A 37 -18.26 5.58 3.12
N SER A 38 -18.39 5.88 1.83
CA SER A 38 -19.59 5.60 1.03
C SER A 38 -19.25 5.22 -0.42
N VAL A 39 -20.26 4.73 -1.15
CA VAL A 39 -20.13 4.38 -2.57
C VAL A 39 -19.87 5.63 -3.42
N GLU A 40 -20.49 6.75 -3.07
CA GLU A 40 -20.35 8.03 -3.76
C GLU A 40 -18.92 8.59 -3.62
N GLU A 41 -18.29 8.38 -2.46
CA GLU A 41 -16.92 8.81 -2.20
C GLU A 41 -15.87 7.88 -2.82
N ARG A 42 -16.24 6.62 -3.15
CA ARG A 42 -15.28 5.58 -3.56
C ARG A 42 -14.42 6.02 -4.73
N GLU A 43 -15.05 6.43 -5.83
CA GLU A 43 -14.35 6.77 -7.07
C GLU A 43 -13.32 7.89 -6.85
N ALA A 44 -13.72 8.96 -6.15
CA ALA A 44 -12.83 10.08 -5.85
C ALA A 44 -11.68 9.72 -4.90
N SER A 45 -11.83 8.65 -4.10
CA SER A 45 -10.79 8.16 -3.19
C SER A 45 -9.83 7.16 -3.83
N MET A 46 -10.21 6.52 -4.94
CA MET A 46 -9.40 5.48 -5.58
C MET A 46 -8.10 6.04 -6.16
N MET A 47 -6.99 5.34 -5.92
CA MET A 47 -5.69 5.68 -6.49
C MET A 47 -5.32 4.85 -7.73
N TYR A 48 -6.06 3.75 -7.97
CA TYR A 48 -5.79 2.79 -9.06
C TYR A 48 -4.33 2.32 -9.13
N LEU A 49 -3.69 2.13 -7.98
CA LEU A 49 -2.32 1.62 -7.88
C LEU A 49 -2.34 0.12 -7.67
N ASN A 50 -2.00 -0.63 -8.72
CA ASN A 50 -1.85 -2.08 -8.63
C ASN A 50 -0.53 -2.47 -8.00
N HIS A 51 -0.48 -3.72 -7.56
CA HIS A 51 0.74 -4.34 -7.05
C HIS A 51 1.79 -4.60 -8.14
N SER A 52 3.05 -4.28 -7.86
CA SER A 52 4.21 -4.86 -8.57
C SER A 52 5.35 -5.19 -7.60
N CYS A 53 6.05 -6.31 -7.83
CA CYS A 53 7.29 -6.67 -7.12
C CYS A 53 8.51 -5.87 -7.62
N ASP A 54 8.36 -5.09 -8.70
CA ASP A 54 9.30 -4.08 -9.15
C ASP A 54 8.54 -2.76 -9.41
N PRO A 55 8.12 -2.06 -8.33
CA PRO A 55 7.25 -0.91 -8.43
C PRO A 55 8.00 0.32 -8.93
N ASN A 56 7.25 1.34 -9.36
CA ASN A 56 7.77 2.67 -9.65
C ASN A 56 7.20 3.76 -8.73
N VAL A 57 6.25 3.41 -7.85
CA VAL A 57 5.68 4.28 -6.82
C VAL A 57 6.01 3.73 -5.42
N GLY A 58 6.39 4.64 -4.52
CA GLY A 58 6.59 4.37 -3.09
C GLY A 58 5.83 5.37 -2.22
N VAL A 59 5.84 5.15 -0.92
CA VAL A 59 5.16 6.00 0.07
C VAL A 59 6.17 6.97 0.69
N ARG A 60 5.81 8.24 0.84
CA ARG A 60 6.61 9.23 1.58
C ARG A 60 5.78 9.80 2.72
N GLY A 61 6.23 9.65 3.95
CA GLY A 61 5.39 9.94 5.11
C GLY A 61 4.32 8.85 5.22
N GLN A 62 3.05 9.22 5.33
CA GLN A 62 1.98 8.23 5.58
C GLN A 62 1.01 8.02 4.42
N ILE A 63 0.59 9.09 3.79
CA ILE A 63 -0.55 9.08 2.85
C ILE A 63 -0.16 9.62 1.47
N LEU A 64 1.12 9.91 1.27
CA LEU A 64 1.64 10.55 0.07
C LEU A 64 2.39 9.51 -0.77
N PHE A 65 1.94 9.32 -2.01
CA PHE A 65 2.52 8.40 -2.99
C PHE A 65 3.34 9.18 -4.03
N VAL A 66 4.59 8.77 -4.19
CA VAL A 66 5.58 9.46 -5.04
C VAL A 66 6.27 8.45 -5.97
N THR A 67 6.68 8.91 -7.15
CA THR A 67 7.50 8.08 -8.03
C THR A 67 8.90 7.92 -7.42
N MET A 68 9.43 6.71 -7.48
CA MET A 68 10.78 6.37 -6.97
C MET A 68 11.89 6.66 -7.99
N ARG A 69 11.49 6.85 -9.25
CA ARG A 69 12.32 7.15 -10.42
C ARG A 69 11.49 7.90 -11.46
N ASP A 70 12.12 8.30 -12.54
CA ASP A 70 11.41 8.79 -13.72
C ASP A 70 10.52 7.68 -14.30
N VAL A 71 9.30 8.05 -14.68
CA VAL A 71 8.27 7.15 -15.23
C VAL A 71 7.98 7.61 -16.66
N ARG A 72 7.97 6.67 -17.60
CA ARG A 72 7.69 6.97 -19.00
C ARG A 72 6.20 7.21 -19.21
N GLN A 73 5.86 7.96 -20.26
CA GLN A 73 4.47 8.08 -20.69
C GLN A 73 3.89 6.68 -20.97
N SER A 74 2.67 6.45 -20.50
CA SER A 74 1.95 5.18 -20.62
C SER A 74 2.53 4.00 -19.83
N GLU A 75 3.57 4.22 -19.02
CA GLU A 75 4.00 3.23 -18.04
C GLU A 75 3.00 3.18 -16.89
N GLU A 76 2.55 1.97 -16.51
CA GLU A 76 1.63 1.79 -15.39
C GLU A 76 2.29 2.20 -14.07
N LEU A 77 1.57 2.96 -13.26
CA LEU A 77 1.99 3.28 -11.90
C LEU A 77 1.65 2.13 -10.97
N THR A 78 2.67 1.56 -10.34
CA THR A 78 2.51 0.39 -9.47
C THR A 78 3.26 0.59 -8.17
N VAL A 79 2.72 0.00 -7.11
CA VAL A 79 3.25 0.04 -5.75
C VAL A 79 3.50 -1.37 -5.25
N ASP A 80 4.50 -1.57 -4.40
CA ASP A 80 4.64 -2.82 -3.65
C ASP A 80 3.87 -2.69 -2.33
N TYR A 81 2.89 -3.56 -2.12
CA TYR A 81 2.05 -3.57 -0.92
C TYR A 81 2.85 -3.75 0.37
N ALA A 82 4.07 -4.32 0.30
CA ALA A 82 5.00 -4.35 1.42
C ALA A 82 5.33 -2.95 1.98
N MET A 83 5.17 -1.87 1.20
CA MET A 83 5.42 -0.51 1.65
C MET A 83 4.29 0.09 2.50
N MET A 84 3.12 -0.56 2.60
CA MET A 84 1.95 0.02 3.29
C MET A 84 1.13 -0.96 4.14
N ASP A 85 1.15 -2.26 3.83
CA ASP A 85 0.25 -3.22 4.47
C ASP A 85 0.89 -3.94 5.66
N ASN A 86 0.10 -4.20 6.71
CA ASN A 86 0.42 -5.02 7.87
C ASN A 86 -0.83 -5.78 8.36
N GLU A 87 -1.40 -6.59 7.47
CA GLU A 87 -2.61 -7.39 7.72
C GLU A 87 -2.40 -8.85 7.34
N ASP A 88 -3.23 -9.74 7.89
CA ASP A 88 -3.14 -11.18 7.62
C ASP A 88 -3.90 -11.54 6.34
N TYR A 89 -3.19 -11.51 5.21
CA TYR A 89 -3.71 -11.96 3.92
C TYR A 89 -2.59 -12.45 3.02
N GLU A 90 -2.98 -13.21 1.99
CA GLU A 90 -2.12 -13.60 0.88
C GLU A 90 -2.82 -13.35 -0.46
N MET A 91 -2.04 -13.03 -1.49
CA MET A 91 -2.52 -12.76 -2.84
C MET A 91 -1.56 -13.37 -3.87
N THR A 92 -2.08 -14.18 -4.79
CA THR A 92 -1.31 -14.64 -5.96
C THR A 92 -0.95 -13.44 -6.84
N CYS A 93 0.34 -13.28 -7.13
CA CYS A 93 0.88 -12.14 -7.85
C CYS A 93 1.13 -12.46 -9.32
N HIS A 94 0.57 -11.62 -10.19
CA HIS A 94 0.70 -11.73 -11.65
C HIS A 94 1.37 -10.50 -12.28
N CYS A 95 2.16 -9.73 -11.51
CA CYS A 95 2.73 -8.46 -11.96
C CYS A 95 3.73 -8.54 -13.13
N GLY A 96 4.23 -9.74 -13.45
CA GLY A 96 5.16 -9.96 -14.57
C GLY A 96 6.60 -9.46 -14.36
N ALA A 97 6.92 -8.90 -13.18
CA ALA A 97 8.28 -8.49 -12.85
C ALA A 97 9.25 -9.69 -12.86
N LYS A 98 10.51 -9.46 -13.27
CA LYS A 98 11.54 -10.52 -13.32
C LYS A 98 11.78 -11.19 -11.96
N ALA A 99 11.67 -10.43 -10.88
CA ALA A 99 11.79 -10.89 -9.51
C ALA A 99 10.42 -10.95 -8.81
N CYS A 100 9.37 -11.39 -9.54
CA CYS A 100 8.05 -11.59 -8.95
C CYS A 100 8.11 -12.61 -7.81
N ARG A 101 7.51 -12.29 -6.66
CA ARG A 101 7.42 -13.19 -5.50
C ARG A 101 6.46 -14.36 -5.69
N GLY A 102 5.59 -14.30 -6.70
CA GLY A 102 4.53 -15.29 -6.95
C GLY A 102 3.36 -15.19 -5.97
N VAL A 103 3.63 -15.00 -4.68
CA VAL A 103 2.64 -14.70 -3.64
C VAL A 103 3.09 -13.46 -2.87
N VAL A 104 2.16 -12.54 -2.62
CA VAL A 104 2.36 -11.34 -1.81
C VAL A 104 1.57 -11.51 -0.53
N THR A 105 2.21 -11.24 0.62
CA THR A 105 1.55 -11.29 1.92
C THR A 105 1.44 -9.89 2.52
N GLY A 106 0.46 -9.67 3.38
CA GLY A 106 0.38 -8.43 4.15
C GLY A 106 1.48 -8.26 5.19
N PHE A 107 2.41 -9.22 5.33
CA PHE A 107 3.57 -9.12 6.22
C PHE A 107 4.91 -9.05 5.50
N ASP A 108 4.92 -8.87 4.17
CA ASP A 108 6.13 -8.83 3.36
C ASP A 108 7.10 -7.70 3.76
N TRP A 109 6.60 -6.64 4.42
CA TRP A 109 7.43 -5.57 5.01
C TRP A 109 8.50 -6.09 5.99
N ARG A 110 8.32 -7.30 6.53
CA ARG A 110 9.27 -7.95 7.44
C ARG A 110 10.49 -8.54 6.72
N MET A 111 10.46 -8.66 5.40
CA MET A 111 11.55 -9.24 4.60
C MET A 111 12.75 -8.27 4.56
N PRO A 112 13.95 -8.66 5.06
CA PRO A 112 15.10 -7.76 5.12
C PRO A 112 15.54 -7.21 3.76
N GLU A 113 15.31 -7.98 2.68
CA GLU A 113 15.60 -7.54 1.31
C GLU A 113 14.69 -6.40 0.86
N LEU A 114 13.39 -6.46 1.16
CA LEU A 114 12.43 -5.39 0.83
C LEU A 114 12.68 -4.16 1.70
N GLN A 115 13.03 -4.34 2.98
CA GLN A 115 13.44 -3.24 3.86
C GLN A 115 14.64 -2.47 3.31
N ARG A 116 15.67 -3.17 2.79
CA ARG A 116 16.81 -2.52 2.15
C ARG A 116 16.42 -1.86 0.83
N ARG A 117 15.62 -2.53 0.01
CA ARG A 117 15.23 -2.06 -1.33
C ARG A 117 14.36 -0.81 -1.28
N TYR A 118 13.42 -0.75 -0.34
CA TYR A 118 12.43 0.32 -0.23
C TYR A 118 12.72 1.29 0.93
N LYS A 119 13.97 1.35 1.42
CA LYS A 119 14.36 2.28 2.47
C LYS A 119 13.97 3.72 2.10
N GLY A 120 13.20 4.39 2.95
CA GLY A 120 12.69 5.74 2.72
C GLY A 120 11.42 5.82 1.86
N PHE A 121 10.84 4.67 1.50
CA PHE A 121 9.61 4.55 0.71
C PHE A 121 8.51 3.73 1.39
N PHE A 122 8.70 3.33 2.65
CA PHE A 122 7.64 2.73 3.46
C PHE A 122 6.74 3.83 4.03
N SER A 123 5.49 3.48 4.33
CA SER A 123 4.65 4.30 5.18
C SER A 123 5.34 4.53 6.52
N SER A 124 5.21 5.72 7.10
CA SER A 124 5.83 6.08 8.37
C SER A 124 5.47 5.11 9.50
N TYR A 125 4.25 4.57 9.48
CA TYR A 125 3.82 3.50 10.39
C TYR A 125 4.67 2.23 10.28
N LEU A 126 4.99 1.80 9.06
CA LEU A 126 5.86 0.63 8.85
C LEU A 126 7.33 0.96 9.10
N GLU A 127 7.80 2.17 8.76
CA GLU A 127 9.17 2.60 9.09
C GLU A 127 9.43 2.52 10.59
N ASP A 128 8.50 3.00 11.41
CA ASP A 128 8.59 2.90 12.88
C ASP A 128 8.68 1.44 13.34
N LYS A 129 7.90 0.53 12.74
CA LYS A 129 7.94 -0.90 13.08
C LYS A 129 9.26 -1.55 12.68
N ILE A 130 9.80 -1.20 11.52
CA ILE A 130 11.09 -1.70 11.04
C ILE A 130 12.19 -1.26 11.98
N GLN A 131 12.21 0.03 12.37
CA GLN A 131 13.22 0.59 13.27
C GLN A 131 13.17 0.01 14.69
N ARG A 132 11.98 -0.33 15.20
CA ARG A 132 11.84 -0.99 16.52
C ARG A 132 12.25 -2.46 16.53
N ARG A 133 12.39 -3.08 15.36
CA ARG A 133 12.73 -4.51 15.19
C ARG A 133 14.20 -4.75 14.86
N GLY A 134 14.92 -3.73 14.38
CA GLY A 134 16.36 -3.78 14.12
C GLY A 134 17.17 -3.34 15.33
#